data_AF-A0A515L7Y5-F1
#
_entry.id   AF-A0A515L7Y5-F1
#
_cell.length_a   1.000
_cell.length_b   1.000
_cell.length_c   1.000
_cell.angle_alpha   90.00
_cell.angle_beta   90.00
_cell.angle_gamma   90.00
#
_symmetry.space_group_name_H-M   'P 1'
#
loop_
_entity.id
_entity.type
_entity.pdbx_description
1 polymer ?
#
loop_
_entity_poly.entity_id
_entity_poly.type
_entity_poly.pdbx_seq_one_letter_code
_entity_poly.pdbx_strand_id
1 'polypeptide(L)'
;MTISRSKFETFQGLVLSNPVVWVALGSGLIAGVVIAAGFKMDGTDAARFVGALLGSLIAVGGAVSLYFLKEQKDAYRRRYQFREMLTQLKSYSDGIPEQFAAQNFSQVSAGIKVTKKYMGRCLKFADAHEADDLAISRSASWLENDYPSQLAAYHSDADQYGNGRELLAFVEVISQATDEALNSLKVYLK
;
A
#
# COMPACT_ATOMS: atom_id res chain seq x y z
N MET A 1 30.71 -14.70 1.91
CA MET A 1 30.53 -13.51 2.78
C MET A 1 29.20 -12.87 2.37
N THR A 2 28.11 -13.23 3.05
CA THR A 2 26.74 -12.93 2.62
C THR A 2 26.32 -11.61 3.27
N ILE A 3 26.32 -10.51 2.51
CA ILE A 3 25.81 -9.22 3.00
C ILE A 3 24.29 -9.39 3.16
N SER A 4 23.79 -9.26 4.38
CA SER A 4 22.36 -9.28 4.72
C SER A 4 21.59 -8.28 3.85
N ARG A 5 20.55 -8.73 3.14
CA ARG A 5 19.63 -7.89 2.34
C ARG A 5 19.09 -6.70 3.13
N SER A 6 18.90 -6.83 4.45
CA SER A 6 18.42 -5.73 5.29
C SER A 6 19.37 -4.53 5.35
N LYS A 7 20.69 -4.75 5.24
CA LYS A 7 21.67 -3.64 5.24
C LYS A 7 21.68 -2.90 3.91
N PHE A 8 21.37 -3.58 2.81
CA PHE A 8 21.31 -2.97 1.47
C PHE A 8 20.06 -2.09 1.31
N GLU A 9 18.92 -2.54 1.83
CA GLU A 9 17.65 -1.79 1.80
C GLU A 9 17.70 -0.55 2.69
N THR A 10 18.33 -0.65 3.87
CA THR A 10 18.52 0.52 4.75
C THR A 10 19.46 1.55 4.11
N PHE A 11 20.49 1.11 3.40
CA PHE A 11 21.43 2.01 2.72
C PHE A 11 20.80 2.68 1.49
N GLN A 12 20.02 1.95 0.69
CA GLN A 12 19.26 2.52 -0.43
C GLN A 12 18.21 3.52 0.05
N GLY A 13 17.48 3.20 1.12
CA GLY A 13 16.51 4.11 1.73
C GLY A 13 17.17 5.40 2.24
N LEU A 14 18.32 5.31 2.92
CA LEU A 14 19.02 6.47 3.49
C LEU A 14 19.70 7.34 2.41
N VAL A 15 20.24 6.71 1.35
CA VAL A 15 20.91 7.40 0.24
C VAL A 15 19.91 8.09 -0.67
N LEU A 16 18.77 7.46 -0.97
CA LEU A 16 17.75 8.02 -1.86
C LEU A 16 16.86 9.06 -1.16
N SER A 17 16.70 8.99 0.17
CA SER A 17 15.92 9.96 0.95
C SER A 17 16.70 11.20 1.37
N ASN A 18 18.03 11.20 1.26
CA ASN A 18 18.84 12.34 1.67
C ASN A 18 19.04 13.31 0.50
N PRO A 19 18.43 14.50 0.53
CA PRO A 19 18.55 15.48 -0.56
C PRO A 19 20.00 15.94 -0.78
N VAL A 20 20.85 15.86 0.26
CA VAL A 20 22.28 16.21 0.17
C VAL A 20 23.03 15.26 -0.77
N VAL A 21 22.65 13.98 -0.83
CA VAL A 21 23.32 13.00 -1.69
C VAL A 21 22.99 13.25 -3.16
N TRP A 22 21.74 13.63 -3.47
CA TRP A 22 21.34 14.04 -4.82
C TRP A 22 22.01 15.32 -5.28
N VAL A 23 22.15 16.30 -4.38
CA VAL A 23 22.89 17.54 -4.66
C VAL A 23 24.38 17.27 -4.86
N ALA A 24 24.98 16.35 -4.10
CA ALA A 24 26.38 15.96 -4.25
C ALA A 24 26.65 15.17 -5.55
N LEU A 25 25.78 14.22 -5.91
CA LEU A 25 25.86 13.50 -7.19
C LEU A 25 25.63 14.43 -8.38
N GLY A 26 24.65 15.33 -8.29
CA GLY A 26 24.37 16.33 -9.31
C GLY A 26 25.55 17.28 -9.51
N SER A 27 26.10 17.84 -8.43
CA SER A 27 27.24 18.77 -8.51
C SER A 27 28.54 18.09 -8.99
N GLY A 28 28.80 16.83 -8.61
CA GLY A 28 29.94 16.06 -9.10
C GLY A 28 29.89 15.76 -10.60
N LEU A 29 28.70 15.46 -11.14
CA LEU A 29 28.51 15.20 -12.57
C LEU A 29 28.69 16.49 -13.40
N ILE A 30 28.23 17.63 -12.88
CA ILE A 30 28.41 18.95 -13.50
C ILE A 30 29.87 19.36 -13.53
N ALA A 31 30.58 19.23 -12.40
CA ALA A 31 32.01 19.52 -12.34
C ALA A 31 32.80 18.61 -13.31
N GLY A 32 32.43 17.33 -13.38
CA GLY A 32 33.00 16.37 -14.33
C GLY A 32 32.79 16.77 -15.79
N VAL A 33 31.58 17.19 -16.18
CA VAL A 33 31.27 17.63 -17.55
C VAL A 33 32.00 18.91 -17.92
N VAL A 34 32.07 19.88 -17.00
CA VAL A 34 32.77 21.16 -17.24
C VAL A 34 34.28 20.94 -17.40
N ILE A 35 34.87 20.08 -16.58
CA ILE A 35 36.31 19.74 -16.65
C ILE A 35 36.61 18.90 -17.90
N ALA A 36 35.75 17.94 -18.26
CA ALA A 36 35.98 17.04 -19.38
C ALA A 36 35.77 17.68 -20.75
N ALA A 37 34.90 18.69 -20.86
CA ALA A 37 34.54 19.27 -22.15
C ALA A 37 35.51 20.33 -22.68
N GLY A 38 36.54 20.73 -21.91
CA GLY A 38 37.64 21.58 -22.42
C GLY A 38 37.19 22.91 -23.02
N PHE A 39 36.06 23.45 -22.58
CA PHE A 39 35.48 24.66 -23.14
C PHE A 39 36.35 25.89 -22.84
N LYS A 40 36.92 26.49 -23.89
CA LYS A 40 37.43 27.87 -23.82
C LYS A 40 36.24 28.83 -23.91
N MET A 41 35.49 28.95 -22.82
CA MET A 41 34.41 29.95 -22.72
C MET A 41 34.95 31.27 -22.20
N ASP A 42 34.53 32.37 -22.82
CA ASP A 42 34.70 33.70 -22.25
C ASP A 42 33.84 33.84 -20.98
N GLY A 43 34.22 34.73 -20.06
CA GLY A 43 33.62 34.82 -18.73
C GLY A 43 32.10 35.04 -18.75
N THR A 44 31.59 35.74 -19.77
CA THR A 44 30.16 35.99 -19.96
C THR A 44 29.39 34.75 -20.44
N ASP A 45 29.98 33.93 -21.32
CA ASP A 45 29.33 32.71 -21.82
C ASP A 45 29.39 31.57 -20.81
N ALA A 46 30.47 31.50 -20.02
CA ALA A 46 30.55 30.62 -18.87
C ALA A 46 29.44 30.93 -17.84
N ALA A 47 29.20 32.21 -17.55
CA ALA A 47 28.12 32.61 -16.63
C ALA A 47 26.72 32.26 -17.16
N ARG A 48 26.47 32.44 -18.46
CA ARG A 48 25.20 32.05 -19.10
C ARG A 48 24.99 30.54 -19.10
N PHE A 49 26.03 29.77 -19.39
CA PHE A 49 26.00 28.31 -19.35
C PHE A 49 25.72 27.80 -17.94
N VAL A 50 26.45 28.31 -16.94
CA VAL A 50 26.23 27.95 -15.52
C VAL A 50 24.84 28.35 -15.06
N GLY A 51 24.34 29.54 -15.45
CA GLY A 51 22.98 29.99 -15.15
C GLY A 51 21.90 29.10 -15.77
N ALA A 52 22.03 28.75 -17.05
CA ALA A 52 21.11 27.84 -17.73
C ALA A 52 21.15 26.43 -17.12
N LEU A 53 22.34 25.97 -16.76
CA LEU A 53 22.54 24.66 -16.15
C LEU A 53 21.93 24.61 -14.74
N LEU A 54 22.18 25.60 -13.88
CA LEU A 54 21.54 25.74 -12.57
C LEU A 54 20.01 25.83 -12.69
N GLY A 55 19.51 26.64 -13.63
CA GLY A 55 18.09 26.75 -13.91
C GLY A 55 17.46 25.42 -14.31
N SER A 56 18.14 24.66 -15.18
CA SER A 56 17.69 23.33 -15.60
C SER A 56 17.71 22.32 -14.43
N LEU A 57 18.72 22.38 -13.56
CA LEU A 57 18.85 21.50 -12.41
C LEU A 57 17.73 21.75 -11.38
N ILE A 58 17.43 23.03 -11.12
CA ILE A 58 16.33 23.43 -10.24
C ILE A 58 14.99 22.98 -10.83
N ALA A 59 14.80 23.13 -12.14
CA ALA A 59 13.57 22.70 -12.81
C ALA A 59 13.37 21.18 -12.74
N VAL A 60 14.41 20.38 -13.04
CA VAL A 60 14.37 18.92 -12.95
C VAL A 60 14.18 18.47 -11.50
N GLY A 61 14.93 19.04 -10.56
CA GLY A 61 14.80 18.76 -9.12
C GLY A 61 13.40 19.09 -8.59
N GLY A 62 12.83 20.21 -9.01
CA GLY A 62 11.45 20.59 -8.70
C GLY A 62 10.43 19.62 -9.27
N ALA A 63 10.57 19.21 -10.53
CA ALA A 63 9.68 18.24 -11.18
C ALA A 63 9.71 16.86 -10.50
N VAL A 64 10.91 16.37 -10.15
CA VAL A 64 11.08 15.10 -9.41
C VAL A 64 10.47 15.20 -8.02
N SER A 65 10.67 16.33 -7.32
CA SER A 65 10.07 16.57 -6.00
C SER A 65 8.54 16.57 -6.08
N LEU A 66 7.96 17.23 -7.08
CA LEU A 66 6.52 17.23 -7.33
C LEU A 66 5.98 15.84 -7.67
N TYR A 67 6.72 15.06 -8.44
CA TYR A 67 6.37 13.67 -8.73
C TYR A 67 6.30 12.83 -7.44
N PHE A 68 7.31 12.92 -6.57
CA PHE A 68 7.31 12.21 -5.28
C PHE A 68 6.17 12.66 -4.36
N LEU A 69 5.89 13.97 -4.30
CA LEU A 69 4.77 14.50 -3.52
C LEU A 69 3.42 13.99 -4.04
N LYS A 70 3.26 13.91 -5.38
CA LYS A 70 2.07 13.36 -6.01
C LYS A 70 1.93 11.86 -5.68
N GLU A 71 2.99 11.08 -5.83
CA GLU A 71 2.96 9.65 -5.54
C GLU A 71 2.63 9.37 -4.07
N GLN A 72 3.19 10.15 -3.13
CA GLN A 72 2.83 10.05 -1.72
C GLN A 72 1.35 10.33 -1.47
N LYS A 73 0.78 11.36 -2.11
CA LYS A 73 -0.63 11.70 -1.99
C LYS A 73 -1.54 10.61 -2.56
N ASP A 74 -1.17 10.06 -3.72
CA ASP A 74 -1.92 9.00 -4.38
C ASP A 74 -1.85 7.70 -3.55
N ALA A 75 -0.68 7.35 -3.01
CA ALA A 75 -0.52 6.23 -2.08
C ALA A 75 -1.38 6.40 -0.80
N TYR A 76 -1.35 7.59 -0.18
CA TYR A 76 -2.20 7.87 0.97
C TYR A 76 -3.69 7.70 0.66
N ARG A 77 -4.13 8.18 -0.50
CA ARG A 77 -5.51 8.04 -0.96
C ARG A 77 -5.90 6.56 -1.17
N ARG A 78 -5.03 5.76 -1.80
CA ARG A 78 -5.25 4.31 -1.98
C ARG A 78 -5.40 3.61 -0.63
N ARG A 79 -4.51 3.89 0.33
CA ARG A 79 -4.58 3.33 1.70
C ARG A 79 -5.86 3.74 2.41
N TYR A 80 -6.29 5.00 2.29
CA TYR A 80 -7.52 5.46 2.90
C TYR A 80 -8.75 4.74 2.34
N GLN A 81 -8.83 4.60 1.02
CA GLN A 81 -9.91 3.85 0.36
C GLN A 81 -9.93 2.39 0.79
N PHE A 82 -8.76 1.74 0.86
CA PHE A 82 -8.66 0.37 1.33
C PHE A 82 -9.12 0.23 2.79
N ARG A 83 -8.76 1.18 3.65
CA ARG A 83 -9.24 1.23 5.04
C ARG A 83 -10.76 1.33 5.12
N GLU A 84 -11.38 2.17 4.31
CA GLU A 84 -12.84 2.31 4.30
C GLU A 84 -13.50 0.99 3.88
N MET A 85 -12.95 0.29 2.89
CA MET A 85 -13.44 -1.02 2.46
C MET A 85 -13.32 -2.07 3.57
N LEU A 86 -12.19 -2.13 4.27
CA LEU A 86 -11.98 -3.01 5.43
C LEU A 86 -12.93 -2.66 6.59
N THR A 87 -13.19 -1.37 6.81
CA THR A 87 -14.12 -0.91 7.86
C THR A 87 -15.56 -1.32 7.54
N GLN A 88 -15.97 -1.24 6.27
CA GLN A 88 -17.28 -1.72 5.83
C GLN A 88 -17.37 -3.25 6.00
N LEU A 89 -16.32 -3.98 5.59
CA LEU A 89 -16.25 -5.43 5.79
C LEU A 89 -16.45 -5.80 7.27
N LYS A 90 -15.74 -5.11 8.17
CA LYS A 90 -15.89 -5.29 9.62
C LYS A 90 -17.30 -5.01 10.12
N SER A 91 -17.92 -3.91 9.68
CA SER A 91 -19.28 -3.58 10.11
C SER A 91 -20.32 -4.65 9.74
N TYR A 92 -20.11 -5.34 8.61
CA TYR A 92 -20.97 -6.45 8.20
C TYR A 92 -20.65 -7.75 8.94
N SER A 93 -19.38 -8.05 9.25
CA SER A 93 -19.04 -9.21 10.07
C SER A 93 -19.58 -9.10 11.48
N ASP A 94 -19.40 -7.94 12.12
CA ASP A 94 -19.74 -7.71 13.54
C ASP A 94 -21.26 -7.77 13.79
N GLY A 95 -22.09 -7.51 12.77
CA GLY A 95 -23.55 -7.58 12.88
C GLY A 95 -24.14 -9.00 12.77
N ILE A 96 -23.37 -9.99 12.28
CA ILE A 96 -23.88 -11.36 12.07
C ILE A 96 -24.12 -12.10 13.41
N PRO A 97 -23.24 -12.02 14.43
CA PRO A 97 -23.47 -12.68 15.72
C PRO A 97 -24.75 -12.21 16.42
N GLU A 98 -25.07 -10.91 16.34
CA GLU A 98 -26.30 -10.35 16.92
C GLU A 98 -27.56 -10.89 16.20
N GLN A 99 -27.53 -10.93 14.86
CA GLN A 99 -28.63 -11.50 14.06
C GLN A 99 -28.81 -13.00 14.31
N PHE A 100 -27.71 -13.71 14.55
CA PHE A 100 -27.73 -15.12 14.91
C PHE A 100 -28.34 -15.34 16.30
N ALA A 101 -27.96 -14.53 17.30
CA ALA A 101 -28.55 -14.58 18.64
C ALA A 101 -30.06 -14.28 18.63
N ALA A 102 -30.51 -13.40 17.72
CA ALA A 102 -31.92 -13.09 17.51
C ALA A 102 -32.70 -14.16 16.71
N GLN A 103 -32.07 -15.29 16.36
CA GLN A 103 -32.65 -16.37 15.54
C GLN A 103 -33.17 -15.90 14.15
N ASN A 104 -32.64 -14.78 13.65
CA ASN A 104 -33.01 -14.21 12.35
C ASN A 104 -32.15 -14.82 11.24
N PHE A 105 -32.31 -16.12 10.99
CA PHE A 105 -31.46 -16.89 10.07
C PHE A 105 -31.46 -16.36 8.62
N SER A 106 -32.57 -15.74 8.18
CA SER A 106 -32.64 -15.09 6.87
C SER A 106 -31.68 -13.89 6.75
N GLN A 107 -31.53 -13.11 7.83
CA GLN A 107 -30.61 -11.99 7.89
C GLN A 107 -29.16 -12.45 8.01
N VAL A 108 -28.90 -13.52 8.78
CA VAL A 108 -27.57 -14.13 8.91
C VAL A 108 -27.04 -14.60 7.54
N SER A 109 -27.84 -15.35 6.78
CA SER A 109 -27.44 -15.81 5.43
C SER A 109 -27.19 -14.64 4.48
N ALA A 110 -28.03 -13.59 4.54
CA ALA A 110 -27.81 -12.37 3.76
C ALA A 110 -26.52 -11.64 4.18
N GLY A 111 -26.26 -11.52 5.48
CA GLY A 111 -25.06 -10.92 6.04
C GLY A 111 -23.79 -11.62 5.54
N ILE A 112 -23.73 -12.94 5.58
CA ILE A 112 -22.57 -13.71 5.08
C ILE A 112 -22.35 -13.48 3.58
N LYS A 113 -23.42 -13.48 2.78
CA LYS A 113 -23.31 -13.20 1.33
C LYS A 113 -22.74 -11.81 1.08
N VAL A 114 -23.15 -10.82 1.88
CA VAL A 114 -22.64 -9.46 1.81
C VAL A 114 -21.17 -9.41 2.24
N THR A 115 -20.81 -9.99 3.38
CA THR A 115 -19.42 -10.06 3.88
C THR A 115 -18.50 -10.72 2.86
N LYS A 116 -18.89 -11.86 2.27
CA LYS A 116 -18.13 -12.52 1.20
C LYS A 116 -17.93 -11.62 -0.03
N LYS A 117 -18.99 -10.92 -0.44
CA LYS A 117 -18.94 -9.98 -1.57
C LYS A 117 -17.99 -8.81 -1.28
N TYR A 118 -18.04 -8.26 -0.07
CA TYR A 118 -17.16 -7.17 0.33
C TYR A 118 -15.70 -7.61 0.46
N MET A 119 -15.46 -8.80 1.01
CA MET A 119 -14.12 -9.33 1.11
C MET A 119 -13.50 -9.58 -0.27
N GLY A 120 -14.27 -10.15 -1.20
CA GLY A 120 -13.85 -10.27 -2.60
C GLY A 120 -13.57 -8.92 -3.28
N ARG A 121 -14.22 -7.83 -2.85
CA ARG A 121 -13.87 -6.47 -3.33
C ARG A 121 -12.56 -5.99 -2.72
N CYS A 122 -12.32 -6.23 -1.43
CA CYS A 122 -11.05 -5.89 -0.77
C CYS A 122 -9.88 -6.59 -1.45
N LEU A 123 -10.00 -7.89 -1.71
CA LEU A 123 -8.94 -8.66 -2.39
C LEU A 123 -8.68 -8.14 -3.81
N LYS A 124 -9.73 -7.93 -4.62
CA LYS A 124 -9.57 -7.34 -5.96
C LYS A 124 -8.93 -5.94 -5.94
N PHE A 125 -9.24 -5.14 -4.92
CA PHE A 125 -8.61 -3.83 -4.75
C PHE A 125 -7.13 -3.98 -4.39
N ALA A 126 -6.81 -4.95 -3.53
CA ALA A 126 -5.43 -5.25 -3.18
C ALA A 126 -4.62 -5.76 -4.37
N ASP A 127 -5.14 -6.70 -5.15
CA ASP A 127 -4.51 -7.22 -6.37
C ASP A 127 -4.20 -6.09 -7.36
N ALA A 128 -5.14 -5.15 -7.53
CA ALA A 128 -4.98 -4.01 -8.43
C ALA A 128 -3.87 -3.03 -7.98
N HIS A 129 -3.46 -3.08 -6.72
CA HIS A 129 -2.50 -2.15 -6.11
C HIS A 129 -1.33 -2.84 -5.41
N GLU A 130 -1.13 -4.15 -5.62
CA GLU A 130 -0.12 -4.95 -4.93
C GLU A 130 1.30 -4.44 -5.25
N ALA A 131 1.56 -4.14 -6.51
CA ALA A 131 2.84 -3.62 -6.99
C ALA A 131 3.09 -2.15 -6.57
N ASP A 132 2.02 -1.40 -6.32
CA ASP A 132 2.06 0.06 -6.10
C ASP A 132 2.14 0.43 -4.60
N ASP A 133 1.72 -0.47 -3.71
CA ASP A 133 1.71 -0.19 -2.27
C ASP A 133 1.89 -1.44 -1.39
N LEU A 134 3.08 -1.57 -0.82
CA LEU A 134 3.43 -2.65 0.11
C LEU A 134 2.50 -2.70 1.34
N ALA A 135 1.96 -1.57 1.79
CA ALA A 135 1.05 -1.56 2.93
C ALA A 135 -0.25 -2.30 2.61
N ILE A 136 -0.78 -2.09 1.40
CA ILE A 136 -2.00 -2.76 0.92
C ILE A 136 -1.72 -4.25 0.74
N SER A 137 -0.61 -4.62 0.08
CA SER A 137 -0.19 -6.02 -0.09
C SER A 137 -0.07 -6.75 1.26
N ARG A 138 0.62 -6.14 2.25
CA ARG A 138 0.73 -6.72 3.60
C ARG A 138 -0.62 -6.88 4.29
N SER A 139 -1.48 -5.86 4.23
CA SER A 139 -2.81 -5.93 4.83
C SER A 139 -3.70 -6.97 4.15
N ALA A 140 -3.56 -7.15 2.83
CA ALA A 140 -4.30 -8.16 2.08
C ALA A 140 -3.85 -9.59 2.41
N SER A 141 -2.58 -9.82 2.72
CA SER A 141 -2.09 -11.16 3.08
C SER A 141 -2.80 -11.76 4.30
N TRP A 142 -3.27 -10.93 5.24
CA TRP A 142 -4.11 -11.38 6.36
C TRP A 142 -5.47 -11.90 5.91
N LEU A 143 -6.06 -11.26 4.90
CA LEU A 143 -7.32 -11.72 4.31
C LEU A 143 -7.12 -12.98 3.46
N GLU A 144 -6.01 -13.11 2.74
CA GLU A 144 -5.74 -14.24 1.85
C GLU A 144 -5.32 -15.52 2.55
N ASN A 145 -4.60 -15.45 3.66
CA ASN A 145 -4.16 -16.66 4.37
C ASN A 145 -5.34 -17.41 5.02
N ASP A 146 -6.37 -16.68 5.43
CA ASP A 146 -7.52 -17.25 6.13
C ASP A 146 -8.73 -17.51 5.22
N TYR A 147 -8.84 -16.85 4.06
CA TYR A 147 -10.04 -16.92 3.23
C TYR A 147 -10.23 -18.21 2.41
N PRO A 148 -9.25 -18.73 1.64
CA PRO A 148 -9.46 -19.85 0.70
C PRO A 148 -9.74 -21.18 1.39
N SER A 149 -9.04 -21.45 2.50
CA SER A 149 -9.22 -22.66 3.32
C SER A 149 -10.60 -22.70 3.98
N GLN A 150 -11.12 -21.53 4.37
CA GLN A 150 -12.43 -21.40 4.98
C GLN A 150 -13.55 -21.35 3.94
N LEU A 151 -13.34 -20.70 2.79
CA LEU A 151 -14.33 -20.71 1.69
C LEU A 151 -14.63 -22.12 1.19
N ALA A 152 -13.60 -22.97 1.13
CA ALA A 152 -13.74 -24.36 0.72
C ALA A 152 -14.59 -25.18 1.71
N ALA A 153 -14.51 -24.85 3.02
CA ALA A 153 -15.35 -25.47 4.05
C ALA A 153 -16.83 -25.00 4.00
N TYR A 154 -17.09 -23.78 3.52
CA TYR A 154 -18.45 -23.18 3.50
C TYR A 154 -19.12 -23.15 2.13
N HIS A 155 -18.51 -23.75 1.11
CA HIS A 155 -19.04 -23.76 -0.26
C HIS A 155 -20.08 -24.86 -0.53
N SER A 156 -20.34 -25.77 0.42
CA SER A 156 -21.48 -26.69 0.34
C SER A 156 -22.71 -26.05 0.97
N ASP A 157 -23.59 -25.55 0.11
CA ASP A 157 -25.00 -25.23 0.35
C ASP A 157 -25.36 -24.48 1.64
N ALA A 158 -25.65 -23.19 1.46
CA ALA A 158 -26.36 -22.31 2.38
C ALA A 158 -27.76 -22.81 2.82
N ASP A 159 -28.17 -24.02 2.42
CA ASP A 159 -29.42 -24.64 2.85
C ASP A 159 -29.21 -25.59 4.05
N GLN A 160 -27.95 -25.89 4.43
CA GLN A 160 -27.57 -26.76 5.55
C GLN A 160 -27.06 -26.00 6.79
N TYR A 161 -27.67 -24.87 7.16
CA TYR A 161 -27.33 -24.15 8.40
C TYR A 161 -27.76 -24.89 9.70
N GLY A 162 -27.57 -26.21 9.76
CA GLY A 162 -27.80 -27.05 10.93
C GLY A 162 -26.78 -26.84 12.05
N ASN A 163 -25.62 -26.23 11.76
CA ASN A 163 -24.57 -25.97 12.75
C ASN A 163 -24.18 -24.48 12.80
N GLY A 164 -25.03 -23.67 13.43
CA GLY A 164 -24.76 -22.24 13.61
C GLY A 164 -23.47 -21.89 14.37
N ARG A 165 -22.85 -22.85 15.08
CA ARG A 165 -21.52 -22.68 15.69
C ARG A 165 -20.38 -22.54 14.68
N GLU A 166 -20.42 -23.29 13.58
CA GLU A 166 -19.39 -23.21 12.54
C GLU A 166 -19.46 -21.84 11.84
N LEU A 167 -20.68 -21.38 11.58
CA LEU A 167 -20.94 -20.08 10.98
C LEU A 167 -20.43 -18.92 11.84
N LEU A 168 -20.63 -18.97 13.16
CA LEU A 168 -20.09 -17.98 14.08
C LEU A 168 -18.55 -18.00 14.09
N ALA A 169 -17.94 -19.18 14.09
CA ALA A 169 -16.48 -19.32 14.04
C ALA A 169 -15.91 -18.72 12.74
N PHE A 170 -16.57 -18.91 11.60
CA PHE A 170 -16.16 -18.30 10.33
C PHE A 170 -16.20 -16.77 10.37
N VAL A 171 -17.30 -16.20 10.89
CA VAL A 171 -17.46 -14.75 11.01
C VAL A 171 -16.42 -14.17 11.96
N GLU A 172 -16.13 -14.88 13.06
CA GLU A 172 -15.11 -14.48 14.03
C GLU A 172 -13.73 -14.45 13.38
N VAL A 173 -13.35 -15.45 12.59
CA VAL A 173 -12.05 -15.44 11.91
C VAL A 173 -11.97 -14.32 10.86
N ILE A 174 -13.02 -14.07 10.09
CA ILE A 174 -13.06 -12.93 9.17
C ILE A 174 -12.89 -11.61 9.93
N SER A 175 -13.57 -11.46 11.07
CA SER A 175 -13.45 -10.27 11.91
C SER A 175 -12.02 -10.09 12.41
N GLN A 176 -11.39 -11.16 12.89
CA GLN A 176 -9.99 -11.14 13.36
C GLN A 176 -9.01 -10.77 12.23
N ALA A 177 -9.11 -11.44 11.07
CA ALA A 177 -8.28 -11.14 9.91
C ALA A 177 -8.48 -9.68 9.42
N THR A 178 -9.72 -9.18 9.46
CA THR A 178 -10.03 -7.79 9.12
C THR A 178 -9.42 -6.81 10.12
N ASP A 179 -9.40 -7.14 11.42
CA ASP A 179 -8.77 -6.34 12.45
C ASP A 179 -7.25 -6.29 12.31
N GLU A 180 -6.62 -7.40 11.97
CA GLU A 180 -5.18 -7.47 11.69
C GLU A 180 -4.82 -6.70 10.41
N ALA A 181 -5.64 -6.79 9.36
CA ALA A 181 -5.53 -5.98 8.16
C ALA A 181 -5.65 -4.48 8.46
N LEU A 182 -6.62 -4.08 9.31
CA LEU A 182 -6.78 -2.68 9.72
C LEU A 182 -5.60 -2.18 10.58
N ASN A 183 -5.12 -3.00 11.51
CA ASN A 183 -4.03 -2.63 12.41
C ASN A 183 -2.69 -2.53 11.66
N SER A 184 -2.42 -3.43 10.72
CA SER A 184 -1.26 -3.32 9.85
C SER A 184 -1.29 -2.04 9.01
N LEU A 185 -2.46 -1.65 8.49
CA LEU A 185 -2.63 -0.44 7.70
C LEU A 185 -2.46 0.86 8.53
N LYS A 186 -2.86 0.86 9.81
CA LYS A 186 -2.73 2.02 10.71
C LYS A 186 -1.29 2.52 10.86
N VAL A 187 -0.30 1.64 10.76
CA VAL A 187 1.13 2.01 10.85
C VAL A 187 1.53 2.94 9.70
N TYR A 188 0.87 2.82 8.54
CA TYR A 188 1.21 3.53 7.31
C TYR A 188 0.33 4.76 7.01
N LEU A 189 -0.58 5.09 7.94
CA LEU A 189 -1.50 6.22 7.86
C LEU A 189 -1.17 7.34 8.87
N LYS A 190 -0.04 7.24 9.57
CA LYS A 190 0.52 8.31 10.43
C LYS A 190 1.36 9.27 9.61
#